data_AF-A0A7C4BAR3-F1
#
_entry.id   AF-A0A7C4BAR3-F1
#
_cell.length_a   1.000
_cell.length_b   1.000
_cell.length_c   1.000
_cell.angle_alpha   90.00
_cell.angle_beta   90.00
_cell.angle_gamma   90.00
#
_symmetry.space_group_name_H-M   'P 1'
#
loop_
_entity.id
_entity.type
_entity.pdbx_description
1 polymer ?
#
loop_
_entity_poly.entity_id
_entity_poly.type
_entity_poly.pdbx_seq_one_letter_code
_entity_poly.pdbx_strand_id
1 'polypeptide(L)'
;MKEEQWSSWPLMEEEVLVVESEKGFIFNLPFSLYRKLAAEVDLEREGLRPKVIRDMFGNKRTLLKTDKNKGLEIRAWLSLVVSEERTSYFITEVEELRAREKEI
;
A
#
# COMPACT_ATOMS: atom_id res chain seq x y z
N MET A 1 -5.16 -13.21 -7.34
CA MET A 1 -4.13 -12.32 -7.91
C MET A 1 -2.91 -12.39 -7.03
N LYS A 2 -1.78 -12.77 -7.62
CA LYS A 2 -0.62 -13.34 -6.92
C LYS A 2 0.20 -12.23 -6.29
N GLU A 3 0.56 -12.41 -5.03
CA GLU A 3 1.40 -11.52 -4.24
C GLU A 3 2.72 -11.17 -4.95
N GLU A 4 3.22 -12.10 -5.76
CA GLU A 4 4.35 -11.95 -6.67
C GLU A 4 4.24 -10.69 -7.53
N GLN A 5 3.04 -10.36 -8.01
CA GLN A 5 2.79 -9.20 -8.87
C GLN A 5 3.11 -7.89 -8.16
N TRP A 6 2.82 -7.77 -6.86
CA TRP A 6 3.01 -6.51 -6.12
C TRP A 6 4.42 -6.40 -5.55
N SER A 7 5.08 -7.52 -5.26
CA SER A 7 6.49 -7.57 -4.88
C SER A 7 7.47 -7.35 -6.05
N SER A 8 7.01 -7.52 -7.30
CA SER A 8 7.83 -7.37 -8.50
C SER A 8 7.87 -5.93 -9.05
N TRP A 9 7.14 -4.99 -8.47
CA TRP A 9 7.21 -3.60 -8.91
C TRP A 9 8.58 -3.02 -8.54
N PRO A 10 9.25 -2.31 -9.47
CA PRO A 10 10.58 -1.75 -9.24
C PRO A 10 10.47 -0.44 -8.44
N LEU A 11 10.04 -0.55 -7.18
CA LEU A 11 9.83 0.59 -6.29
C LEU A 11 11.13 1.05 -5.66
N MET A 12 11.28 2.36 -5.44
CA MET A 12 12.37 2.88 -4.59
C MET A 12 12.15 2.50 -3.11
N GLU A 13 13.20 2.61 -2.29
CA GLU A 13 13.12 2.25 -0.87
C GLU A 13 12.08 3.08 -0.12
N GLU A 14 11.96 4.37 -0.46
CA GLU A 14 11.05 5.34 0.15
C GLU A 14 9.70 5.46 -0.58
N GLU A 15 9.53 4.77 -1.71
CA GLU A 15 8.30 4.83 -2.48
C GLU A 15 7.19 4.04 -1.79
N VAL A 16 5.98 4.59 -1.73
CA VAL A 16 4.75 3.91 -1.35
C VAL A 16 3.91 3.69 -2.59
N LEU A 17 3.60 2.43 -2.91
CA LEU A 17 2.64 2.13 -3.97
C LEU A 17 1.26 1.89 -3.35
N VAL A 18 0.26 2.61 -3.85
CA VAL A 18 -1.15 2.44 -3.52
C VAL A 18 -1.89 2.00 -4.77
N VAL A 19 -2.51 0.82 -4.70
CA VAL A 19 -3.33 0.30 -5.80
C VAL A 19 -4.79 0.29 -5.37
N GLU A 20 -5.62 1.05 -6.07
CA GLU A 20 -7.06 1.07 -5.87
C GLU A 20 -7.74 0.12 -6.86
N SER A 21 -8.59 -0.77 -6.34
CA SER A 21 -9.41 -1.70 -7.11
C SER A 21 -10.87 -1.65 -6.65
N GLU A 22 -11.76 -2.34 -7.34
CA GLU A 22 -13.14 -2.49 -6.88
C GLU A 22 -13.26 -3.16 -5.51
N LYS A 23 -12.31 -4.04 -5.17
CA LYS A 23 -12.33 -4.83 -3.94
C LYS A 23 -11.77 -4.07 -2.74
N GLY A 24 -11.18 -2.90 -2.96
CA GLY A 24 -10.47 -2.12 -1.94
C GLY A 24 -9.06 -1.78 -2.38
N PHE A 25 -8.18 -1.61 -1.40
CA PHE A 25 -6.84 -1.07 -1.60
C PHE A 25 -5.77 -2.12 -1.31
N ILE A 26 -4.66 -1.98 -2.03
CA ILE A 26 -3.41 -2.66 -1.74
C ILE A 26 -2.34 -1.60 -1.54
N PHE A 27 -1.72 -1.60 -0.37
CA PHE A 27 -0.59 -0.77 -0.04
C PHE A 27 0.68 -1.62 -0.04
N ASN A 28 1.68 -1.20 -0.81
CA ASN A 28 3.03 -1.74 -0.72
C ASN A 28 3.94 -0.70 -0.07
N LEU A 29 4.14 -0.87 1.24
CA LEU A 29 4.79 0.11 2.11
C LEU A 29 6.26 -0.25 2.35
N PRO A 30 7.16 0.75 2.42
CA PRO A 30 8.46 0.58 3.08
C PRO A 30 8.25 0.04 4.50
N PHE A 31 9.05 -0.94 4.93
CA PHE A 31 8.84 -1.55 6.26
C PHE A 31 8.98 -0.53 7.40
N SER A 32 9.84 0.48 7.23
CA SER A 32 9.99 1.59 8.17
C SER A 32 8.71 2.41 8.33
N LEU A 33 8.01 2.70 7.24
CA LEU A 33 6.73 3.44 7.26
C LEU A 33 5.60 2.59 7.84
N TYR A 34 5.53 1.30 7.49
CA TYR A 34 4.58 0.37 8.08
C TYR A 34 4.68 0.33 9.62
N ARG A 35 5.90 0.36 10.17
CA ARG A 35 6.09 0.38 11.63
C ARG A 35 5.52 1.64 12.29
N LYS A 36 5.53 2.78 11.60
CA LYS A 36 4.88 4.02 12.08
C LYS A 36 3.37 3.85 12.07
N LEU A 37 2.80 3.37 10.96
CA LEU A 37 1.37 3.10 10.84
C LEU A 37 0.87 2.14 11.94
N ALA A 38 1.59 1.03 12.16
CA ALA A 38 1.22 0.03 13.17
C ALA A 38 1.39 0.53 14.63
N ALA A 39 2.10 1.64 14.84
CA ALA A 39 2.19 2.28 16.15
C ALA A 39 1.01 3.24 16.41
N GLU A 40 0.38 3.74 15.35
CA GLU A 40 -0.74 4.68 15.42
C GLU A 40 -2.11 3.99 15.27
N VAL A 41 -2.14 2.85 14.58
CA VAL A 41 -3.36 2.11 14.27
C VAL A 41 -3.23 0.68 14.77
N ASP A 42 -4.22 0.22 15.55
CA ASP A 42 -4.35 -1.17 15.96
C ASP A 42 -4.88 -2.01 14.77
N LEU A 43 -3.95 -2.46 13.93
CA LEU A 43 -4.27 -3.20 12.71
C LEU A 43 -5.02 -4.53 12.99
N GLU A 44 -4.79 -5.16 14.14
CA GLU A 44 -5.44 -6.43 14.50
C GLU A 44 -6.91 -6.23 14.82
N ARG A 45 -7.25 -5.19 15.61
CA ARG A 45 -8.64 -4.83 15.88
C ARG A 45 -9.41 -4.45 14.62
N GLU A 46 -8.72 -3.84 13.66
CA GLU A 46 -9.27 -3.48 12.35
C GLU A 46 -9.36 -4.69 11.38
N GLY A 47 -8.99 -5.89 11.84
CA GLY A 47 -9.04 -7.11 11.03
C GLY A 47 -8.03 -7.14 9.88
N LEU A 48 -7.06 -6.23 9.89
CA LEU A 48 -6.05 -6.10 8.85
C LEU A 48 -4.90 -7.09 9.10
N ARG A 49 -4.45 -7.73 8.02
CA ARG A 49 -3.36 -8.72 8.07
C ARG A 49 -2.20 -8.26 7.20
N PRO A 50 -1.29 -7.44 7.75
CA PRO A 50 -0.08 -7.04 7.05
C PRO A 50 0.80 -8.25 6.76
N LYS A 51 1.40 -8.27 5.57
CA LYS A 51 2.35 -9.30 5.16
C LYS A 51 3.71 -8.68 4.85
N VAL A 52 4.72 -9.08 5.61
CA VAL A 52 6.11 -8.68 5.34
C VAL A 52 6.65 -9.47 4.17
N ILE A 53 7.25 -8.77 3.20
CA ILE A 53 7.86 -9.32 1.99
C ILE A 53 9.26 -8.72 1.77
N ARG A 54 10.00 -9.29 0.81
CA ARG A 54 11.16 -8.64 0.20
C ARG A 54 10.84 -8.34 -1.26
N ASP A 55 11.22 -7.16 -1.74
CA ASP A 55 11.10 -6.80 -3.15
C ASP A 55 12.24 -7.38 -3.98
N MET A 56 12.24 -7.08 -5.29
CA MET A 56 13.26 -7.52 -6.24
C MET A 56 14.67 -6.98 -5.94
N PHE A 57 14.79 -5.91 -5.16
CA PHE A 57 16.07 -5.33 -4.72
C PHE A 57 16.49 -5.83 -3.33
N GLY A 58 15.69 -6.70 -2.71
CA GLY A 58 15.94 -7.26 -1.38
C GLY A 58 15.46 -6.39 -0.22
N ASN A 59 14.85 -5.22 -0.49
CA ASN A 59 14.37 -4.31 0.54
C ASN A 59 13.17 -4.92 1.27
N LYS A 60 13.08 -4.67 2.57
CA LYS A 60 11.99 -5.16 3.39
C LYS A 60 10.77 -4.25 3.21
N ARG A 61 9.66 -4.85 2.81
CA ARG A 61 8.40 -4.13 2.55
C ARG A 61 7.22 -4.82 3.23
N THR A 62 6.10 -4.13 3.31
CA THR A 62 4.85 -4.68 3.85
C THR A 62 3.72 -4.49 2.86
N LEU A 63 3.08 -5.59 2.48
CA LEU A 63 1.81 -5.57 1.76
C LEU A 63 0.67 -5.51 2.76
N LEU A 64 -0.17 -4.49 2.63
CA LEU A 64 -1.37 -4.32 3.44
C LEU A 64 -2.57 -4.26 2.50
N LYS A 65 -3.54 -5.14 2.71
CA LYS A 65 -4.78 -5.16 1.94
C LYS A 65 -5.92 -4.72 2.84
N THR A 66 -6.78 -3.86 2.31
CA THR A 66 -7.92 -3.32 3.05
C THR A 66 -9.15 -3.26 2.16
N ASP A 67 -10.32 -3.17 2.79
CA ASP A 67 -11.51 -2.72 2.08
C ASP A 67 -11.39 -1.24 1.66
N LYS A 68 -12.45 -0.74 1.02
CA LYS A 68 -12.50 0.65 0.54
C LYS A 68 -12.46 1.68 1.67
N ASN A 69 -13.27 1.51 2.71
CA ASN A 69 -13.41 2.53 3.75
C ASN A 69 -12.10 2.67 4.53
N LYS A 70 -11.54 1.54 4.98
CA LYS A 70 -10.26 1.53 5.69
C LYS A 70 -9.11 1.96 4.77
N GLY A 71 -9.18 1.62 3.49
CA GLY A 71 -8.18 2.07 2.51
C GLY A 71 -8.18 3.59 2.35
N LEU A 72 -9.35 4.24 2.34
CA LEU A 72 -9.44 5.69 2.32
C LEU A 72 -8.82 6.33 3.57
N GLU A 73 -9.05 5.75 4.75
CA GLU A 73 -8.46 6.23 6.01
C GLU A 73 -6.93 6.13 5.98
N ILE A 74 -6.39 4.98 5.56
CA ILE A 74 -4.93 4.78 5.47
C ILE A 74 -4.33 5.70 4.39
N ARG A 75 -4.99 5.86 3.25
CA ARG A 75 -4.55 6.80 2.19
C ARG A 75 -4.48 8.23 2.74
N ALA A 76 -5.50 8.69 3.45
CA ALA A 76 -5.50 10.01 4.07
C ALA A 76 -4.37 10.15 5.11
N TRP A 77 -4.16 9.15 5.95
CA TRP A 77 -3.04 9.13 6.90
C TRP A 77 -1.68 9.21 6.19
N LEU A 78 -1.48 8.45 5.11
CA LEU A 78 -0.25 8.51 4.30
C LEU A 78 -0.03 9.90 3.73
N SER A 79 -1.07 10.57 3.22
CA SER A 79 -0.96 11.94 2.71
C SER A 79 -0.51 12.93 3.78
N LEU A 80 -0.96 12.77 5.02
CA LEU A 80 -0.52 13.60 6.15
C LEU A 80 0.96 13.34 6.46
N VAL A 81 1.35 12.07 6.61
CA VAL A 81 2.73 11.70 6.97
C VAL A 81 3.73 12.13 5.90
N VAL A 82 3.40 11.94 4.62
CA VAL A 82 4.28 12.33 3.50
C VAL A 82 4.40 13.85 3.38
N SER A 83 3.38 14.60 3.82
CA SER A 83 3.43 16.08 3.82
C SER A 83 4.32 16.68 4.91
N GLU A 84 4.76 15.88 5.89
CA GLU A 84 5.67 16.37 6.93
C GLU A 84 7.06 16.65 6.32
N GLU A 85 7.59 17.87 6.53
CA GLU A 85 8.85 18.39 5.95
C GLU A 85 10.10 17.50 6.17
N ARG A 86 10.01 16.53 7.09
CA ARG A 86 11.12 15.64 7.48
C ARG A 86 11.03 14.24 6.88
N THR A 87 10.01 13.93 6.08
CA THR A 87 9.88 12.60 5.47
C THR A 87 10.41 12.60 4.04
N SER A 88 11.10 11.52 3.68
CA SER A 88 11.61 11.29 2.32
C SER A 88 10.70 10.37 1.50
N TYR A 89 9.51 10.06 2.03
CA TYR A 89 8.56 9.16 1.38
C TYR A 89 7.82 9.87 0.27
N PHE A 90 7.37 9.13 -0.74
CA PHE A 90 6.49 9.63 -1.79
C PHE A 90 5.48 8.56 -2.18
N ILE A 91 4.33 8.98 -2.70
CA ILE A 91 3.21 8.09 -3.00
C ILE A 91 3.02 8.00 -4.51
N THR A 92 3.00 6.78 -5.01
CA THR A 92 2.58 6.43 -6.38
C THR A 92 1.22 5.75 -6.29
N GLU A 93 0.22 6.34 -6.95
CA GLU A 93 -1.15 5.81 -6.98
C GLU A 93 -1.46 5.19 -8.34
N VAL A 94 -2.06 4.00 -8.33
CA VAL A 94 -2.47 3.27 -9.53
C VAL A 94 -3.92 2.81 -9.35
N GLU A 95 -4.75 3.11 -10.34
CA GLU A 95 -6.12 2.58 -10.40
C GLU A 95 -6.17 1.38 -11.34
N GLU A 96 -6.70 0.25 -10.87
CA GLU A 96 -6.98 -0.89 -11.76
C GLU A 96 -8.13 -0.52 -12.71
N LEU A 97 -7.81 -0.33 -13.99
CA LEU A 97 -8.81 -0.10 -15.03
C LEU A 97 -9.71 -1.33 -15.15
N ARG A 98 -11.03 -1.11 -15.06
CA ARG A 98 -12.00 -2.12 -15.48
C ARG A 98 -11.79 -2.40 -16.95
N ALA A 99 -11.41 -3.62 -17.32
CA ALA A 99 -11.67 -4.07 -18.67
C ALA A 99 -13.19 -4.03 -18.84
N ARG A 100 -13.69 -3.03 -19.58
CA ARG A 100 -15.04 -3.14 -20.12
C ARG A 100 -14.98 -4.36 -21.04
N GLU A 101 -15.59 -5.46 -20.62
CA GLU A 101 -15.97 -6.49 -21.57
C GLU A 101 -16.77 -5.76 -22.64
N LYS A 102 -16.16 -5.58 -23.82
CA LYS A 102 -16.92 -5.16 -24.99
C LYS A 102 -17.88 -6.31 -25.23
N GLU A 103 -19.16 -6.09 -24.93
CA GLU A 103 -20.22 -6.87 -25.54
C GLU A 103 -20.02 -6.75 -27.07
N ILE A 104 -19.52 -7.82 -27.68
CA ILE A 104 -19.52 -8.05 -29.14
C ILE A 104 -20.38 -9.29 -29.38
#